data_AF-A0AA96WSQ5-F1
#
_entry.id   AF-A0AA96WSQ5-F1
#
_cell.length_a   1.000
_cell.length_b   1.000
_cell.length_c   1.000
_cell.angle_alpha   90.00
_cell.angle_beta   90.00
_cell.angle_gamma   90.00
#
_symmetry.space_group_name_H-M   'P 1'
#
loop_
_entity.id
_entity.type
_entity.pdbx_description
1 polymer ?
#
loop_
_entity_poly.entity_id
_entity_poly.type
_entity_poly.pdbx_seq_one_letter_code
_entity_poly.pdbx_strand_id
1 'polypeptide(L)'
;MRTSNPAYRFTLILLALVSAWGPASAAAQTQFASSTPASTPIRPKIECPNRLEALIPLLLRDLPSYANRVSQRAYTEHRTRERPGYVLLAGNPEYEPLTLKAGEYQSATESEVPQVFFTTLERQYFSGEAFQLQHYHWLFLAQTENSWRFVLMLSTVGNYPGDEPPTPPRDSSQGVIAQAIRLWLRDCQAGSIDS
;
A
#
# COMPACT_ATOMS: atom_id res chain seq x y z
N MET A 1 -50.36 -22.47 -36.68
CA MET A 1 -51.36 -21.76 -37.53
C MET A 1 -51.02 -20.27 -37.45
N ARG A 2 -51.00 -19.47 -38.53
CA ARG A 2 -52.17 -18.91 -39.28
C ARG A 2 -53.19 -18.26 -38.32
N THR A 3 -53.70 -17.03 -38.49
CA THR A 3 -53.48 -15.93 -39.48
C THR A 3 -54.07 -14.61 -38.87
N SER A 4 -53.97 -13.38 -39.38
CA SER A 4 -53.37 -12.76 -40.59
C SER A 4 -53.25 -11.23 -40.40
N ASN A 5 -52.39 -10.55 -41.16
CA ASN A 5 -52.39 -9.08 -41.33
C ASN A 5 -53.29 -8.68 -42.52
N PRO A 6 -54.11 -7.61 -42.43
CA PRO A 6 -54.62 -6.87 -43.58
C PRO A 6 -54.27 -5.37 -43.55
N ALA A 7 -53.67 -4.86 -44.63
CA ALA A 7 -53.43 -3.43 -44.85
C ALA A 7 -54.63 -2.72 -45.49
N TYR A 8 -54.72 -1.39 -45.38
CA TYR A 8 -55.69 -0.58 -46.14
C TYR A 8 -55.10 0.71 -46.74
N ARG A 9 -55.76 1.20 -47.80
CA ARG A 9 -55.52 2.44 -48.55
C ARG A 9 -56.78 3.34 -48.44
N PHE A 10 -56.77 4.65 -48.69
CA PHE A 10 -55.74 5.58 -49.18
C PHE A 10 -55.91 6.92 -48.38
N THR A 11 -55.55 8.16 -48.73
CA THR A 11 -55.13 8.85 -49.97
C THR A 11 -54.18 10.04 -49.59
N LEU A 12 -53.96 11.02 -50.47
CA LEU A 12 -53.30 12.31 -50.13
C LEU A 12 -54.30 13.44 -49.87
N ILE A 13 -53.88 14.44 -49.09
CA ILE A 13 -54.29 15.85 -49.23
C ILE A 13 -53.01 16.68 -49.30
N LEU A 14 -52.90 17.58 -50.28
CA LEU A 14 -51.83 18.58 -50.33
C LEU A 14 -52.18 19.77 -49.43
N LEU A 15 -51.20 20.25 -48.66
CA LEU A 15 -51.14 21.64 -48.22
C LEU A 15 -49.70 22.14 -48.43
N ALA A 16 -49.54 23.03 -49.41
CA ALA A 16 -48.26 23.69 -49.65
C ALA A 16 -48.15 24.92 -48.75
N LEU A 17 -47.12 24.97 -47.90
CA LEU A 17 -46.69 26.18 -47.22
C LEU A 17 -45.24 26.46 -47.61
N VAL A 18 -45.05 27.53 -48.37
CA VAL A 18 -43.74 28.08 -48.71
C VAL A 18 -43.29 28.97 -47.56
N SER A 19 -42.25 28.56 -46.83
CA SER A 19 -41.57 29.40 -45.83
C SER A 19 -40.12 29.62 -46.25
N ALA A 20 -39.73 30.89 -46.30
CA ALA A 20 -38.49 31.38 -46.93
C ALA A 20 -37.20 30.76 -46.37
N TRP A 21 -36.14 30.80 -47.19
CA TRP A 21 -34.77 30.52 -46.76
C TRP A 21 -34.32 31.52 -45.69
N GLY A 22 -33.74 31.02 -44.61
CA GLY A 22 -32.75 31.74 -43.81
C GLY A 22 -31.39 31.05 -43.98
N PRO A 23 -30.27 31.79 -44.14
CA PRO A 23 -28.95 31.17 -44.19
C PRO A 23 -28.63 30.54 -42.84
N ALA A 24 -28.49 29.20 -42.81
CA ALA A 24 -28.03 28.52 -41.61
C ALA A 24 -26.57 28.93 -41.32
N SER A 25 -26.34 29.65 -40.22
CA SER A 25 -25.02 30.10 -39.82
C SER A 25 -24.05 28.92 -39.69
N ALA A 26 -23.04 28.86 -40.55
CA ALA A 26 -21.99 27.86 -40.48
C ALA A 26 -21.18 28.08 -39.19
N ALA A 27 -21.51 27.31 -38.15
CA ALA A 27 -20.78 27.35 -36.89
C ALA A 27 -19.35 26.86 -37.10
N ALA A 28 -18.39 27.80 -37.08
CA ALA A 28 -16.98 27.48 -37.25
C ALA A 28 -16.51 26.58 -36.10
N GLN A 29 -16.28 25.30 -36.41
CA GLN A 29 -15.77 24.33 -35.44
C GLN A 29 -14.29 24.59 -35.19
N THR A 30 -13.97 25.42 -34.20
CA THR A 30 -12.61 25.63 -33.73
C THR A 30 -12.05 24.30 -33.20
N GLN A 31 -11.22 23.64 -34.01
CA GLN A 31 -10.53 22.43 -33.62
C GLN A 31 -9.45 22.78 -32.59
N PHE A 32 -9.76 22.58 -31.30
CA PHE A 32 -8.79 22.70 -30.23
C PHE A 32 -7.76 21.57 -30.32
N ALA A 33 -6.67 21.83 -31.04
CA ALA A 33 -5.53 20.93 -31.15
C ALA A 33 -5.00 20.61 -29.75
N SER A 34 -5.30 19.41 -29.26
CA SER A 34 -5.01 18.99 -27.90
C SER A 34 -3.55 18.53 -27.77
N SER A 35 -2.63 19.49 -27.87
CA SER A 35 -1.21 19.28 -27.56
C SER A 35 -1.07 18.98 -26.07
N THR A 36 -1.13 17.70 -25.71
CA THR A 36 -0.89 17.25 -24.34
C THR A 36 0.57 17.55 -24.00
N PRO A 37 0.86 18.47 -23.05
CA PRO A 37 2.23 18.71 -22.64
C PRO A 37 2.79 17.45 -21.99
N ALA A 38 4.06 17.13 -22.23
CA ALA A 38 4.71 16.01 -21.58
C ALA A 38 4.71 16.24 -20.06
N SER A 39 3.90 15.47 -19.34
CA SER A 39 3.74 15.63 -17.90
C SER A 39 4.99 15.13 -17.17
N THR A 40 5.87 16.05 -16.79
CA THR A 40 6.87 15.78 -15.75
C THR A 40 6.13 15.31 -14.49
N PRO A 41 6.45 14.14 -13.92
CA PRO A 41 5.76 13.67 -12.73
C PRO A 41 6.08 14.57 -11.54
N ILE A 42 5.04 14.95 -10.78
CA ILE A 42 5.13 15.87 -9.63
C ILE A 42 6.09 15.33 -8.55
N ARG A 43 6.22 14.01 -8.44
CA ARG A 43 7.20 13.33 -7.61
C ARG A 43 8.24 12.61 -8.50
N PRO A 44 9.55 12.77 -8.26
CA PRO A 44 10.56 11.96 -8.94
C PRO A 44 10.42 10.49 -8.53
N LYS A 45 10.54 9.56 -9.49
CA LYS A 45 10.59 8.13 -9.16
C LYS A 45 11.91 7.83 -8.46
N ILE A 46 11.83 7.13 -7.32
CA ILE A 46 12.97 6.49 -6.68
C ILE A 46 13.06 5.04 -7.17
N GLU A 47 14.26 4.60 -7.55
CA GLU A 47 14.56 3.20 -7.84
C GLU A 47 14.67 2.41 -6.54
N CYS A 48 14.08 1.21 -6.48
CA CYS A 48 14.08 0.40 -5.26
C CYS A 48 15.50 -0.10 -4.93
N PRO A 49 16.10 0.25 -3.77
CA PRO A 49 17.50 -0.09 -3.53
C PRO A 49 17.78 -1.59 -3.46
N ASN A 50 18.79 -2.04 -4.20
CA ASN A 50 19.26 -3.43 -4.18
C ASN A 50 20.18 -3.77 -3.00
N ARG A 51 20.59 -2.78 -2.19
CA ARG A 51 21.34 -2.97 -0.93
C ARG A 51 20.46 -2.70 0.28
N LEU A 52 20.64 -3.51 1.32
CA LEU A 52 19.75 -3.55 2.49
C LEU A 52 19.85 -2.25 3.30
N GLU A 53 21.07 -1.77 3.51
CA GLU A 53 21.39 -0.53 4.23
C GLU A 53 20.83 0.73 3.56
N ALA A 54 20.49 0.66 2.27
CA ALA A 54 19.83 1.72 1.52
C ALA A 54 18.29 1.52 1.45
N LEU A 55 17.83 0.27 1.47
CA LEU A 55 16.40 -0.08 1.49
C LEU A 55 15.73 0.28 2.84
N ILE A 56 16.36 -0.13 3.94
CA ILE A 56 15.77 -0.11 5.28
C ILE A 56 15.49 1.32 5.80
N PRO A 57 16.34 2.33 5.60
CA PRO A 57 16.01 3.71 5.98
C PRO A 57 14.76 4.26 5.29
N LEU A 58 14.55 3.94 4.00
CA LEU A 58 13.34 4.33 3.25
C LEU A 58 12.11 3.57 3.76
N LEU A 59 12.26 2.26 3.98
CA LEU A 59 11.21 1.39 4.53
C LEU A 59 10.73 1.92 5.89
N LEU A 60 11.64 2.18 6.82
CA LEU A 60 11.29 2.60 8.19
C LEU A 60 10.69 4.01 8.22
N ARG A 61 11.16 4.93 7.37
CA ARG A 61 10.54 6.25 7.20
C ARG A 61 9.06 6.17 6.79
N ASP A 62 8.74 5.27 5.86
CA ASP A 62 7.40 5.13 5.30
C ASP A 62 6.50 4.17 6.10
N LEU A 63 7.08 3.27 6.89
CA LEU A 63 6.40 2.17 7.58
C LEU A 63 5.22 2.63 8.45
N PRO A 64 5.28 3.73 9.24
CA PRO A 64 4.11 4.20 9.98
C PRO A 64 2.91 4.50 9.07
N SER A 65 3.13 5.16 7.93
CA SER A 65 2.07 5.48 6.95
C SER A 65 1.44 4.20 6.38
N TYR A 66 2.27 3.21 6.01
CA TYR A 66 1.81 1.94 5.47
C TYR A 66 1.09 1.08 6.52
N ALA A 67 1.57 1.05 7.76
CA ALA A 67 0.99 0.31 8.87
C ALA A 67 -0.38 0.87 9.28
N ASN A 68 -0.48 2.19 9.49
CA ASN A 68 -1.74 2.83 9.86
C ASN A 68 -2.81 2.68 8.76
N ARG A 69 -2.39 2.70 7.49
CA ARG A 69 -3.26 2.41 6.33
C ARG A 69 -3.76 0.95 6.31
N VAL A 70 -2.98 -0.02 6.79
CA VAL A 70 -3.42 -1.41 6.96
C VAL A 70 -4.39 -1.53 8.13
N SER A 71 -4.04 -1.02 9.32
CA SER A 71 -4.90 -1.06 10.51
C SER A 71 -6.27 -0.43 10.27
N GLN A 72 -6.31 0.73 9.62
CA GLN A 72 -7.57 1.43 9.34
C GLN A 72 -8.47 0.67 8.36
N ARG A 73 -7.90 -0.07 7.39
CA ARG A 73 -8.69 -0.91 6.46
C ARG A 73 -9.32 -2.09 7.20
N ALA A 74 -8.51 -2.86 7.92
CA ALA A 74 -8.98 -4.00 8.71
C ALA A 74 -10.07 -3.60 9.72
N TYR A 75 -9.90 -2.46 10.41
CA TYR A 75 -10.93 -1.90 11.31
C TYR A 75 -12.21 -1.51 10.57
N THR A 76 -12.12 -0.89 9.39
CA THR A 76 -13.29 -0.45 8.60
C THR A 76 -14.10 -1.63 8.08
N GLU A 77 -13.43 -2.74 7.75
CA GLU A 77 -14.03 -4.01 7.32
C GLU A 77 -14.73 -4.72 8.49
N HIS A 78 -14.08 -4.86 9.65
CA HIS A 78 -14.57 -5.67 10.77
C HIS A 78 -15.42 -4.91 11.78
N ARG A 79 -15.37 -3.57 11.79
CA ARG A 79 -16.18 -2.65 12.62
C ARG A 79 -16.18 -3.01 14.12
N THR A 80 -15.00 -3.31 14.66
CA THR A 80 -14.79 -3.56 16.09
C THR A 80 -15.15 -2.32 16.93
N ARG A 81 -15.46 -2.51 18.22
CA ARG A 81 -15.67 -1.38 19.15
C ARG A 81 -14.36 -0.73 19.61
N GLU A 82 -13.29 -1.51 19.63
CA GLU A 82 -11.93 -1.06 19.93
C GLU A 82 -11.32 -0.39 18.70
N ARG A 83 -10.73 0.80 18.89
CA ARG A 83 -10.01 1.53 17.84
C ARG A 83 -8.70 0.83 17.52
N PRO A 84 -8.23 0.86 16.26
CA PRO A 84 -6.92 0.32 15.92
C PRO A 84 -5.81 1.09 16.64
N GLY A 85 -4.75 0.37 17.00
CA GLY A 85 -3.47 0.98 17.36
C GLY A 85 -2.87 1.76 16.19
N TYR A 86 -2.12 2.82 16.51
CA TYR A 86 -1.52 3.73 15.56
C TYR A 86 0.00 3.78 15.75
N VAL A 87 0.75 3.35 14.75
CA VAL A 87 2.21 3.41 14.71
C VAL A 87 2.63 4.88 14.57
N LEU A 88 3.32 5.40 15.58
CA LEU A 88 3.84 6.77 15.62
C LEU A 88 5.18 6.88 14.90
N LEU A 89 6.09 5.94 15.16
CA LEU A 89 7.49 5.97 14.72
C LEU A 89 7.97 4.55 14.39
N ALA A 90 8.95 4.46 13.50
CA ALA A 90 9.74 3.27 13.24
C ALA A 90 11.22 3.67 13.05
N GLY A 91 12.15 2.87 13.56
CA GLY A 91 13.57 3.25 13.58
C GLY A 91 14.46 2.31 14.39
N ASN A 92 15.69 2.75 14.63
CA ASN A 92 16.77 1.97 15.24
C ASN A 92 17.06 0.65 14.47
N PRO A 93 17.39 0.71 13.16
CA PRO A 93 17.77 -0.48 12.41
C PRO A 93 19.13 -1.01 12.87
N GLU A 94 19.21 -2.32 13.04
CA GLU A 94 20.45 -3.08 13.22
C GLU A 94 20.45 -4.27 12.24
N TYR A 95 21.61 -4.59 11.69
CA TYR A 95 21.81 -5.57 10.61
C TYR A 95 22.61 -6.80 11.07
N GLU A 96 23.27 -6.76 12.24
CA GLU A 96 23.94 -7.93 12.80
C GLU A 96 22.95 -9.10 13.04
N PRO A 97 23.27 -10.33 12.58
CA PRO A 97 22.50 -11.53 12.92
C PRO A 97 22.45 -11.79 14.42
N LEU A 98 21.36 -12.41 14.90
CA LEU A 98 21.29 -12.83 16.31
C LEU A 98 22.39 -13.86 16.62
N THR A 99 23.22 -13.55 17.61
CA THR A 99 24.33 -14.41 18.07
C THR A 99 23.80 -15.63 18.85
N LEU A 100 23.38 -16.65 18.10
CA LEU A 100 23.02 -17.96 18.65
C LEU A 100 24.23 -18.55 19.40
N LYS A 101 24.01 -19.04 20.62
CA LYS A 101 25.09 -19.65 21.42
C LYS A 101 25.53 -20.95 20.77
N ALA A 102 26.85 -21.12 20.60
CA ALA A 102 27.44 -22.31 19.98
C ALA A 102 26.97 -23.60 20.68
N GLY A 103 26.12 -24.36 19.99
CA GLY A 103 25.42 -25.53 20.52
C GLY A 103 24.11 -25.81 19.79
N GLU A 104 23.41 -24.77 19.34
CA GLU A 104 22.19 -24.88 18.52
C GLU A 104 22.46 -24.46 17.08
N TYR A 105 22.22 -25.37 16.13
CA TYR A 105 22.25 -25.20 14.67
C TYR A 105 23.32 -24.25 14.07
N GLN A 106 24.48 -24.80 13.74
CA GLN A 106 25.28 -24.26 12.62
C GLN A 106 24.50 -24.47 11.31
N SER A 107 24.08 -23.38 10.67
CA SER A 107 23.43 -23.42 9.36
C SER A 107 24.45 -23.79 8.28
N ALA A 108 24.40 -25.03 7.81
CA ALA A 108 25.15 -25.42 6.62
C ALA A 108 24.62 -24.67 5.38
N THR A 109 25.56 -24.23 4.52
CA THR A 109 25.33 -23.64 3.19
C THR A 109 24.72 -22.23 3.16
N GLU A 110 25.61 -21.22 3.22
CA GLU A 110 25.76 -20.14 2.21
C GLU A 110 24.49 -19.60 1.49
N SER A 111 23.42 -19.33 2.25
CA SER A 111 22.34 -18.44 1.84
C SER A 111 21.87 -17.65 3.05
N GLU A 112 22.69 -16.68 3.43
CA GLU A 112 22.40 -15.77 4.55
C GLU A 112 21.21 -14.87 4.19
N VAL A 113 20.02 -15.31 4.57
CA VAL A 113 18.75 -14.56 4.47
C VAL A 113 18.86 -13.32 5.36
N PRO A 114 19.05 -12.10 4.84
CA PRO A 114 19.48 -11.01 5.69
C PRO A 114 18.45 -10.64 6.76
N GLN A 115 18.93 -10.61 8.00
CA GLN A 115 18.17 -10.19 9.17
C GLN A 115 18.26 -8.67 9.32
N VAL A 116 17.14 -8.04 9.67
CA VAL A 116 17.10 -6.64 10.12
C VAL A 116 16.32 -6.59 11.42
N PHE A 117 16.98 -6.19 12.50
CA PHE A 117 16.31 -5.79 13.71
C PHE A 117 15.86 -4.32 13.59
N PHE A 118 14.67 -3.99 14.07
CA PHE A 118 14.23 -2.61 14.22
C PHE A 118 13.14 -2.48 15.29
N THR A 119 12.80 -1.23 15.63
CA THR A 119 11.77 -0.90 16.62
C THR A 119 10.65 -0.07 16.03
N THR A 120 9.44 -0.22 16.55
CA THR A 120 8.32 0.72 16.34
C THR A 120 7.71 1.15 17.66
N LEU A 121 7.12 2.36 17.66
CA LEU A 121 6.36 2.89 18.78
C LEU A 121 4.89 2.97 18.37
N GLU A 122 4.03 2.18 19.00
CA GLU A 122 2.59 2.18 18.78
C GLU A 122 1.86 2.93 19.90
N ARG A 123 0.80 3.66 19.55
CA ARG A 123 -0.17 4.21 20.51
C ARG A 123 -1.50 3.49 20.36
N GLN A 124 -1.99 2.96 21.47
CA GLN A 124 -3.31 2.34 21.57
C GLN A 124 -4.23 3.18 22.45
N TYR A 125 -5.54 2.95 22.34
CA TYR A 125 -6.57 3.68 23.07
C TYR A 125 -7.54 2.71 23.75
N PHE A 126 -7.60 2.73 25.08
CA PHE A 126 -8.51 1.90 25.87
C PHE A 126 -9.26 2.76 26.89
N SER A 127 -10.57 2.54 27.03
CA SER A 127 -11.48 3.33 27.90
C SER A 127 -11.43 4.88 27.73
N GLY A 128 -10.84 5.38 26.63
CA GLY A 128 -10.63 6.81 26.37
C GLY A 128 -9.22 7.31 26.70
N GLU A 129 -8.43 6.53 27.43
CA GLU A 129 -7.03 6.83 27.74
C GLU A 129 -6.10 6.33 26.62
N ALA A 130 -4.91 6.94 26.52
CA ALA A 130 -3.91 6.63 25.50
C ALA A 130 -2.65 6.08 26.16
N PHE A 131 -2.30 4.84 25.82
CA PHE A 131 -1.06 4.19 26.26
C PHE A 131 -0.16 3.90 25.06
N GLN A 132 1.12 3.64 25.32
CA GLN A 132 2.11 3.39 24.28
C GLN A 132 2.82 2.07 24.53
N LEU A 133 3.15 1.39 23.44
CA LEU A 133 3.85 0.12 23.41
C LEU A 133 5.07 0.25 22.50
N GLN A 134 6.22 -0.23 22.95
CA GLN A 134 7.38 -0.38 22.08
C GLN A 134 7.41 -1.81 21.55
N HIS A 135 7.42 -1.95 20.23
CA HIS A 135 7.52 -3.23 19.56
C HIS A 135 8.93 -3.37 18.99
N TYR A 136 9.50 -4.57 19.13
CA TYR A 136 10.82 -4.91 18.62
C TYR A 136 10.66 -6.03 17.61
N HIS A 137 11.29 -5.91 16.45
CA HIS A 137 11.02 -6.74 15.28
C HIS A 137 12.32 -7.33 14.72
N TRP A 138 12.31 -8.61 14.37
CA TRP A 138 13.35 -9.24 13.54
C TRP A 138 12.71 -9.60 12.21
N LEU A 139 13.06 -8.85 11.18
CA LEU A 139 12.60 -9.03 9.82
C LEU A 139 13.63 -9.83 9.02
N PHE A 140 13.18 -10.86 8.33
CA PHE A 140 14.00 -11.67 7.43
C PHE A 140 13.55 -11.39 6.01
N LEU A 141 14.47 -10.89 5.17
CA LEU A 141 14.24 -10.64 3.75
C LEU A 141 15.04 -11.63 2.91
N ALA A 142 14.54 -11.95 1.72
CA ALA A 142 15.29 -12.65 0.69
C ALA A 142 15.52 -11.71 -0.48
N GLN A 143 16.77 -11.61 -0.94
CA GLN A 143 17.09 -10.94 -2.19
C GLN A 143 16.75 -11.84 -3.38
N THR A 144 16.27 -11.24 -4.45
CA THR A 144 16.15 -11.83 -5.78
C THR A 144 16.73 -10.85 -6.79
N GLU A 145 17.05 -11.33 -8.00
CA GLU A 145 17.76 -10.60 -9.07
C GLU A 145 17.53 -9.09 -9.10
N ASN A 146 16.27 -8.65 -9.01
CA ASN A 146 15.87 -7.24 -9.04
C ASN A 146 14.82 -6.87 -7.97
N SER A 147 14.65 -7.64 -6.88
CA SER A 147 13.68 -7.30 -5.83
C SER A 147 13.95 -7.93 -4.45
N TRP A 148 13.54 -7.23 -3.39
CA TRP A 148 13.50 -7.77 -2.03
C TRP A 148 12.14 -8.39 -1.71
N ARG A 149 12.14 -9.56 -1.07
CA ARG A 149 10.93 -10.28 -0.67
C ARG A 149 10.91 -10.51 0.84
N PHE A 150 9.75 -10.31 1.46
CA PHE A 150 9.50 -10.70 2.85
C PHE A 150 9.56 -12.22 2.97
N VAL A 151 10.29 -12.74 3.98
CA VAL A 151 10.31 -14.17 4.33
C VAL A 151 9.53 -14.42 5.63
N LEU A 152 10.02 -13.87 6.74
CA LEU A 152 9.54 -14.09 8.09
C LEU A 152 9.66 -12.78 8.88
N MET A 153 8.82 -12.58 9.90
CA MET A 153 9.06 -11.58 10.94
C MET A 153 8.70 -12.14 12.31
N LEU A 154 9.63 -12.01 13.25
CA LEU A 154 9.37 -12.25 14.67
C LEU A 154 9.20 -10.91 15.39
N SER A 155 8.46 -10.87 16.50
CA SER A 155 8.37 -9.65 17.32
C SER A 155 8.16 -9.91 18.81
N THR A 156 8.63 -8.96 19.63
CA THR A 156 8.27 -8.80 21.04
C THR A 156 7.54 -7.46 21.25
N VAL A 157 6.83 -7.32 22.36
CA VAL A 157 6.13 -6.07 22.75
C VAL A 157 6.46 -5.76 24.21
N GLY A 158 6.78 -4.50 24.50
CA GLY A 158 6.98 -3.97 25.85
C GLY A 158 6.13 -2.71 26.09
N ASN A 159 5.92 -2.38 27.37
CA ASN A 159 5.28 -1.14 27.78
C ASN A 159 6.17 0.07 27.40
N TYR A 160 5.58 1.24 27.14
CA TYR A 160 6.35 2.46 26.91
C TYR A 160 5.73 3.71 27.58
N PRO A 161 6.49 4.43 28.44
CA PRO A 161 7.74 4.00 29.07
C PRO A 161 7.48 2.86 30.07
N GLY A 162 8.44 1.95 30.21
CA GLY A 162 8.39 0.86 31.20
C GLY A 162 9.72 0.10 31.24
N ASP A 163 10.07 -0.39 32.42
CA ASP A 163 11.30 -1.17 32.66
C ASP A 163 11.03 -2.69 32.72
N GLU A 164 9.78 -3.13 32.49
CA GLU A 164 9.45 -4.55 32.43
C GLU A 164 10.07 -5.22 31.19
N PRO A 165 10.57 -6.47 31.31
CA PRO A 165 11.00 -7.25 30.15
C PRO A 165 9.86 -7.41 29.14
N PRO A 166 10.11 -7.21 27.83
CA PRO A 166 9.09 -7.37 26.81
C PRO A 166 8.66 -8.84 26.68
N THR A 167 7.47 -9.07 26.11
CA THR A 167 6.92 -10.43 25.91
C THR A 167 7.90 -11.32 25.14
N PRO A 168 7.93 -12.65 25.38
CA PRO A 168 8.72 -13.58 24.55
C PRO A 168 8.45 -13.44 23.05
N PRO A 169 9.46 -13.62 22.16
CA PRO A 169 9.28 -13.49 20.72
C PRO A 169 8.19 -14.41 20.15
N ARG A 170 7.42 -13.89 19.19
CA ARG A 170 6.35 -14.62 18.49
C ARG A 170 6.44 -14.36 17.00
N ASP A 171 5.97 -15.30 16.17
CA ASP A 171 5.74 -15.04 14.75
C ASP A 171 4.69 -13.93 14.60
N SER A 172 5.07 -12.88 13.90
CA SER A 172 4.28 -11.69 13.61
C SER A 172 4.09 -11.48 12.11
N SER A 173 4.43 -12.50 11.28
CA SER A 173 4.41 -12.45 9.82
C SER A 173 3.05 -12.18 9.20
N GLN A 174 1.94 -12.39 9.93
CA GLN A 174 0.58 -12.04 9.49
C GLN A 174 0.06 -10.72 10.09
N GLY A 175 0.82 -10.10 11.00
CA GLY A 175 0.46 -8.85 11.68
C GLY A 175 0.59 -7.60 10.79
N VAL A 176 0.03 -6.48 11.28
CA VAL A 176 -0.03 -5.18 10.58
C VAL A 176 1.32 -4.76 9.99
N ILE A 177 2.39 -4.79 10.80
CA ILE A 177 3.74 -4.39 10.39
C ILE A 177 4.25 -5.25 9.22
N ALA A 178 4.05 -6.58 9.26
CA ALA A 178 4.47 -7.48 8.19
C ALA A 178 3.64 -7.32 6.91
N GLN A 179 2.35 -6.98 7.03
CA GLN A 179 1.51 -6.63 5.87
C GLN A 179 1.93 -5.29 5.25
N ALA A 180 2.23 -4.29 6.10
CA ALA A 180 2.71 -2.98 5.69
C ALA A 180 4.03 -3.07 4.93
N ILE A 181 4.99 -3.86 5.44
CA ILE A 181 6.28 -4.14 4.78
C ILE A 181 6.07 -4.79 3.41
N ARG A 182 5.21 -5.81 3.29
CA ARG A 182 4.92 -6.45 1.98
C ARG A 182 4.32 -5.47 0.97
N LEU A 183 3.43 -4.58 1.40
CA LEU A 183 2.89 -3.52 0.54
C LEU A 183 3.97 -2.52 0.14
N TRP A 184 4.82 -2.09 1.08
CA TRP A 184 5.91 -1.14 0.80
C TRP A 184 6.95 -1.73 -0.16
N LEU A 185 7.37 -2.98 0.03
CA LEU A 185 8.32 -3.67 -0.87
C LEU A 185 7.78 -3.77 -2.31
N ARG A 186 6.49 -4.08 -2.46
CA ARG A 186 5.81 -4.08 -3.77
C ARG A 186 5.77 -2.68 -4.40
N ASP A 187 5.41 -1.67 -3.61
CA ASP A 187 5.25 -0.29 -4.09
C ASP A 187 6.64 0.36 -4.39
N CYS A 188 7.69 -0.10 -3.70
CA CYS A 188 9.10 0.18 -3.97
C CYS A 188 9.52 -0.44 -5.30
N GLN A 189 9.28 -1.74 -5.51
CA GLN A 189 9.56 -2.44 -6.77
C GLN A 189 8.85 -1.80 -7.98
N ALA A 190 7.67 -1.21 -7.78
CA ALA A 190 6.94 -0.47 -8.81
C ALA A 190 7.48 0.96 -9.09
N GLY A 191 8.48 1.43 -8.33
CA GLY A 191 8.99 2.80 -8.40
C GLY A 191 7.96 3.85 -7.97
N SER A 192 7.15 3.52 -6.96
CA SER A 192 5.98 4.29 -6.49
C SER A 192 5.96 4.58 -4.98
N ILE A 193 7.11 4.40 -4.30
CA ILE A 193 7.32 4.95 -2.96
C ILE A 193 7.47 6.46 -3.00
N ASP A 194 7.24 7.10 -1.85
CA ASP A 194 7.41 8.53 -1.72
C ASP A 194 8.92 8.92 -1.71
N SER A 195 9.23 10.11 -2.20
CA SER A 195 10.56 10.73 -2.14
C SER A 195 10.65 11.69 -0.97
#